data_AF-A0A183FIM4-F1
#
_entry.id   AF-A0A183FIM4-F1
#
_cell.length_a   1.000
_cell.length_b   1.000
_cell.length_c   1.000
_cell.angle_alpha   90.00
_cell.angle_beta   90.00
_cell.angle_gamma   90.00
#
_symmetry.space_group_name_H-M   'P 1'
#
loop_
_entity.id
_entity.type
_entity.pdbx_description
1 polymer ?
#
loop_
_entity_poly.entity_id
_entity_poly.type
_entity_poly.pdbx_seq_one_letter_code
_entity_poly.pdbx_strand_id
1 'polypeptide(L)'
;MLRFGYTTPPSGGYKGTGLCMMVEILCGIMAGSSFGKSIRKWQTTEENANLGQCFVAIDPECFAPGFDERLSCFLDETRELKPVDPSYPVQVAGDPERAHMYMCDELDGIVYKKSQLEHLVRFTSL
;
A
#
# COMPACT_ATOMS: atom_id res chain seq x y z
N MET A 1 14.28 -9.81 5.00
CA MET A 1 14.07 -9.78 6.47
C MET A 1 12.81 -8.97 6.79
N LEU A 2 11.61 -9.55 6.65
CA LEU A 2 10.39 -8.97 7.23
C LEU A 2 10.30 -9.44 8.67
N ARG A 3 10.88 -8.65 9.57
CA ARG A 3 10.62 -8.76 11.00
C ARG A 3 9.48 -7.79 11.22
N PHE A 4 8.28 -8.27 11.56
CA PHE A 4 7.23 -7.44 12.18
C PHE A 4 7.79 -7.00 13.55
N GLY A 5 8.73 -6.05 13.50
CA GLY A 5 9.31 -5.39 14.63
C GLY A 5 8.45 -4.19 14.92
N TYR A 6 7.87 -4.17 16.11
CA TYR A 6 7.34 -2.98 16.77
C TYR A 6 8.41 -1.88 17.01
N THR A 7 9.47 -1.83 16.20
CA THR A 7 10.72 -1.05 16.42
C THR A 7 11.16 -0.22 15.22
N THR A 8 10.43 -0.22 14.10
CA THR A 8 10.58 0.82 13.07
C THR A 8 9.39 1.75 13.20
N PRO A 9 9.55 3.04 13.49
CA PRO A 9 8.46 3.99 13.34
C PRO A 9 8.53 4.61 11.94
N PRO A 10 7.75 4.13 10.95
CA PRO A 10 7.50 4.94 9.76
C PRO A 10 6.08 5.55 9.75
N SER A 11 5.30 5.46 10.83
CA SER A 11 3.96 6.08 10.88
C SER A 11 3.40 6.22 12.31
N GLY A 12 3.41 7.44 12.87
CA GLY A 12 2.44 7.84 13.91
C GLY A 12 2.51 7.20 15.31
N GLY A 13 3.60 6.49 15.68
CA GLY A 13 3.80 5.98 17.05
C GLY A 13 2.73 4.98 17.50
N TYR A 14 2.12 5.19 18.67
CA TYR A 14 1.09 4.28 19.21
C TYR A 14 -0.14 4.12 18.29
N LYS A 15 -0.44 5.12 17.45
CA LYS A 15 -1.53 5.04 16.46
C LYS A 15 -1.17 4.09 15.32
N GLY A 16 0.07 4.12 14.84
CA GLY A 16 0.57 3.19 13.83
C GLY A 16 0.56 1.75 14.35
N THR A 17 0.98 1.55 15.59
CA THR A 17 0.88 0.24 16.26
C THR A 17 -0.58 -0.23 16.35
N GLY A 18 -1.51 0.65 16.71
CA GLY A 18 -2.94 0.36 16.72
C GLY A 18 -3.48 -0.07 15.36
N LEU A 19 -3.12 0.66 14.30
CA LEU A 19 -3.54 0.32 12.93
C LEU A 19 -2.97 -1.03 12.48
N CYS A 20 -1.70 -1.31 12.78
CA CYS A 20 -1.09 -2.62 12.51
C CYS A 20 -1.81 -3.76 13.26
N MET A 21 -2.20 -3.53 14.52
CA MET A 21 -2.96 -4.54 15.29
C MET A 21 -4.34 -4.82 14.67
N MET A 22 -5.03 -3.80 14.16
CA MET A 22 -6.31 -3.99 13.46
C MET A 22 -6.14 -4.88 12.23
N VAL A 23 -5.11 -4.64 11.42
CA VAL A 23 -4.81 -5.45 10.23
C VAL A 23 -4.49 -6.90 10.62
N GLU A 24 -3.71 -7.11 11.68
CA GLU A 24 -3.37 -8.46 12.17
C GLU A 24 -4.61 -9.24 12.63
N ILE A 25 -5.57 -8.58 13.27
CA ILE A 25 -6.81 -9.23 13.70
C ILE A 25 -7.67 -9.63 12.50
N LEU A 26 -7.84 -8.72 11.53
CA LEU A 26 -8.68 -8.95 10.35
C LEU A 26 -8.08 -9.97 9.38
N CYS A 27 -6.78 -9.87 9.11
CA CYS A 27 -6.09 -10.71 8.13
C CYS A 27 -5.53 -11.99 8.75
N GLY A 28 -5.08 -11.95 10.01
CA GLY A 28 -4.46 -13.09 10.68
C GLY A 28 -5.49 -13.96 11.39
N ILE A 29 -6.04 -13.40 12.48
CA ILE A 29 -6.88 -14.13 13.43
C ILE A 29 -8.20 -14.55 12.77
N MET A 30 -8.90 -13.63 12.09
CA MET A 30 -10.18 -13.94 11.45
C MET A 30 -10.05 -14.87 10.24
N ALA A 31 -8.95 -14.80 9.51
CA ALA A 31 -8.72 -15.68 8.36
C ALA A 31 -8.20 -17.07 8.76
N GLY A 32 -7.90 -17.30 10.05
CA GLY A 32 -7.30 -18.55 10.53
C GLY A 32 -5.85 -18.75 10.07
N SER A 33 -5.15 -17.67 9.68
CA SER A 33 -3.76 -17.75 9.22
C SER A 33 -2.78 -17.63 10.38
N SER A 34 -1.49 -17.83 10.09
CA SER A 34 -0.44 -17.59 11.08
C SER A 34 -0.39 -16.11 11.47
N PHE A 35 -0.21 -15.83 12.76
CA PHE A 35 -0.19 -14.47 13.31
C PHE A 35 1.06 -14.19 14.16
N GLY A 36 1.44 -12.91 14.23
CA GLY A 36 2.52 -12.40 15.08
C GLY A 36 3.87 -13.07 14.82
N LYS A 37 4.43 -13.70 15.86
CA LYS A 37 5.76 -14.34 15.78
C LYS A 37 5.77 -15.65 14.98
N SER A 38 4.59 -16.19 14.66
CA SER A 38 4.43 -17.45 13.93
C SER A 38 4.48 -17.28 12.41
N ILE A 39 4.71 -16.05 11.92
CA ILE A 39 4.85 -15.75 10.49
C ILE A 39 6.30 -16.04 10.07
N ARG A 40 6.47 -16.83 9.00
CA ARG A 40 7.78 -17.15 8.44
C ARG A 40 8.53 -15.90 8.00
N LYS A 41 9.86 -15.92 8.08
CA LYS A 41 10.69 -14.81 7.56
C LYS A 41 10.63 -14.81 6.03
N TRP A 42 10.50 -13.62 5.44
CA TRP A 42 10.40 -13.42 3.99
C TRP A 42 11.47 -14.11 3.12
N GLN A 43 12.67 -14.34 3.65
CA GLN A 43 13.81 -14.89 2.89
C GLN A 43 14.02 -16.40 3.07
N THR A 44 13.15 -17.08 3.81
CA THR A 44 13.25 -18.52 4.05
C THR A 44 12.08 -19.22 3.35
N THR A 45 12.39 -20.15 2.45
CA THR A 45 11.42 -20.96 1.69
C THR A 45 11.12 -22.31 2.35
N GLU A 46 11.62 -22.53 3.57
CA GLU A 46 11.53 -23.83 4.26
C GLU A 46 10.10 -24.21 4.68
N GLU A 47 9.21 -23.24 4.84
CA GLU A 47 7.82 -23.45 5.27
C GLU A 47 6.82 -22.73 4.35
N ASN A 48 5.62 -23.27 4.18
CA ASN A 48 4.56 -22.65 3.39
C ASN A 48 4.12 -21.30 3.99
N ALA A 49 3.89 -20.32 3.12
CA ALA A 49 3.38 -19.01 3.53
C ALA A 49 1.89 -19.10 3.90
N ASN A 50 1.57 -19.22 5.19
CA ASN A 50 0.19 -19.14 5.67
C ASN A 50 -0.17 -17.68 6.02
N LEU A 51 -0.40 -16.86 4.99
CA LEU A 51 -0.79 -15.46 5.11
C LEU A 51 -2.28 -15.31 4.79
N GLY A 52 -3.01 -14.62 5.64
CA GLY A 52 -4.39 -14.24 5.36
C GLY A 52 -4.48 -12.83 4.79
N GLN A 53 -5.55 -12.60 4.04
CA GLN A 53 -5.89 -11.31 3.43
C GLN A 53 -7.35 -11.02 3.73
N CYS A 54 -7.66 -9.75 4.04
CA CYS A 54 -9.02 -9.29 4.26
C CYS A 54 -9.40 -8.33 3.14
N PHE A 55 -10.53 -8.59 2.48
CA PHE A 55 -11.11 -7.73 1.46
C PHE A 55 -12.47 -7.22 1.95
N VAL A 56 -12.67 -5.92 1.86
CA VAL A 56 -13.91 -5.25 2.26
C VAL A 56 -14.40 -4.43 1.07
N ALA A 57 -15.60 -4.73 0.60
CA ALA A 57 -16.28 -3.95 -0.44
C ALA A 57 -17.52 -3.31 0.20
N ILE A 58 -17.65 -2.00 0.03
CA ILE A 58 -18.77 -1.21 0.55
C ILE A 58 -19.41 -0.54 -0.64
N ASP A 59 -20.71 -0.77 -0.83
CA ASP A 59 -21.50 -0.08 -1.84
C ASP A 59 -21.92 1.31 -1.30
N PRO A 60 -21.42 2.42 -1.87
CA PRO A 60 -21.76 3.76 -1.40
C PRO A 60 -23.22 4.14 -1.69
N GLU A 61 -23.86 3.53 -2.70
CA GLU A 61 -25.25 3.86 -3.08
C GLU A 61 -26.25 3.47 -1.99
N CYS A 62 -25.90 2.49 -1.15
CA CYS A 62 -26.69 2.07 0.00
C CYS A 62 -26.79 3.13 1.12
N PHE A 63 -25.94 4.17 1.11
CA PHE A 63 -25.89 5.17 2.19
C PHE A 63 -26.53 6.50 1.79
N ALA A 64 -25.93 7.20 0.82
CA ALA A 64 -26.37 8.52 0.41
C ALA A 64 -26.19 8.70 -1.10
N PRO A 65 -27.14 9.33 -1.79
CA PRO A 65 -27.01 9.62 -3.22
C PRO A 65 -25.91 10.65 -3.49
N GLY A 66 -25.35 10.62 -4.70
CA GLY A 66 -24.34 11.59 -5.15
C GLY A 66 -22.97 11.41 -4.51
N PHE A 67 -22.57 10.17 -4.21
CA PHE A 67 -21.27 9.89 -3.59
C PHE A 67 -20.08 10.41 -4.43
N ASP A 68 -20.09 10.16 -5.74
CA ASP A 68 -18.99 10.53 -6.64
C ASP A 68 -18.78 12.04 -6.74
N GLU A 69 -19.86 12.81 -6.83
CA GLU A 69 -19.82 14.28 -6.87
C GLU A 69 -19.27 14.84 -5.55
N ARG A 70 -19.74 14.32 -4.42
CA ARG A 70 -19.30 14.74 -3.09
C ARG A 70 -17.83 14.40 -2.83
N LEU A 71 -17.40 13.21 -3.26
CA LEU A 71 -16.02 12.79 -3.15
C LEU A 71 -15.12 13.64 -4.04
N SER A 72 -15.50 13.85 -5.30
CA SER A 72 -14.76 14.71 -6.23
C SER A 72 -14.58 16.12 -5.66
N CYS A 73 -15.67 16.74 -5.20
CA CYS A 73 -15.64 18.06 -4.58
C CYS A 73 -14.66 18.11 -3.39
N PHE A 74 -14.73 17.14 -2.47
CA PHE A 74 -13.84 17.09 -1.31
C PHE A 74 -12.35 16.92 -1.70
N LEU A 75 -12.06 16.08 -2.70
CA LEU A 75 -10.70 15.89 -3.17
C LEU A 75 -10.16 17.15 -3.84
N ASP A 76 -10.99 17.87 -4.60
CA ASP A 76 -10.60 19.12 -5.25
C ASP A 76 -10.38 20.24 -4.23
N GLU A 77 -11.29 20.40 -3.27
CA GLU A 77 -11.11 21.32 -2.13
C GLU A 77 -9.80 21.06 -1.38
N THR A 78 -9.44 19.79 -1.19
CA THR A 78 -8.20 19.40 -0.52
C THR A 78 -6.98 19.78 -1.33
N ARG A 79 -7.00 19.60 -2.66
CA ARG A 79 -5.90 19.97 -3.55
C ARG A 79 -5.72 21.49 -3.68
N GLU A 80 -6.80 22.26 -3.55
CA GLU A 80 -6.79 23.72 -3.60
C GLU A 80 -6.25 24.38 -2.32
N LEU A 81 -6.02 23.61 -1.25
CA LEU A 81 -5.43 24.13 -0.01
C LEU A 81 -4.05 24.73 -0.27
N LYS A 82 -3.79 25.87 0.38
CA LYS A 82 -2.49 26.54 0.29
C LYS A 82 -1.37 25.62 0.79
N PRO A 83 -0.41 25.22 -0.06
CA PRO A 83 0.69 24.37 0.37
C PRO A 83 1.60 25.13 1.33
N VAL A 84 2.21 24.41 2.27
CA VAL A 84 3.18 24.97 3.22
C VAL A 84 4.46 25.39 2.50
N ASP A 85 4.90 24.60 1.52
CA ASP A 85 6.00 24.89 0.63
C ASP A 85 5.47 24.93 -0.82
N PRO A 86 5.58 26.05 -1.56
CA PRO A 86 5.15 26.14 -2.94
C PRO A 86 5.77 25.10 -3.88
N SER A 87 6.91 24.50 -3.50
CA SER A 87 7.60 23.45 -4.27
C SER A 87 6.90 22.09 -4.16
N TYR A 88 6.05 21.90 -3.15
CA TYR A 88 5.35 20.64 -2.88
C TYR A 88 3.83 20.92 -2.77
N PRO A 89 3.08 20.78 -3.87
CA PRO A 89 1.63 20.98 -3.85
C PRO A 89 0.96 19.96 -2.94
N VAL A 90 -0.23 20.31 -2.42
CA VAL A 90 -1.04 19.38 -1.64
C VAL A 90 -1.49 18.24 -2.56
N GLN A 91 -1.24 17.01 -2.12
CA GLN A 91 -1.60 15.80 -2.87
C GLN A 91 -2.58 14.97 -2.05
N VAL A 92 -3.53 14.34 -2.72
CA VAL A 92 -4.41 13.35 -2.12
C VAL A 92 -3.92 11.94 -2.43
N ALA A 93 -4.43 10.95 -1.70
CA ALA A 93 -4.12 9.56 -1.96
C ALA A 93 -4.48 9.18 -3.41
N GLY A 94 -3.53 8.60 -4.13
CA GLY A 94 -3.67 8.22 -5.54
C GLY A 94 -3.05 9.21 -6.54
N ASP A 95 -2.77 10.46 -6.17
CA ASP A 95 -2.12 11.42 -7.07
C ASP A 95 -0.66 10.98 -7.43
N PRO A 96 0.19 10.55 -6.48
CA PRO A 96 1.54 10.08 -6.80
C PRO A 96 1.54 8.84 -7.69
N GLU A 97 0.64 7.89 -7.42
CA GLU A 97 0.49 6.67 -8.21
C GLU A 97 0.05 7.00 -9.64
N ARG A 98 -0.90 7.94 -9.81
CA ARG A 98 -1.34 8.40 -11.12
C ARG A 98 -0.23 9.09 -11.91
N ALA A 99 0.56 9.94 -11.26
CA ALA A 99 1.73 10.56 -11.88
C ALA A 99 2.77 9.53 -12.33
N HIS A 100 2.99 8.47 -11.53
CA HIS A 100 3.87 7.37 -11.91
C HIS A 100 3.33 6.58 -13.11
N MET A 101 2.03 6.33 -13.18
CA MET A 101 1.38 5.69 -14.34
C MET A 101 1.56 6.51 -15.61
N TYR A 102 1.32 7.83 -15.56
CA TYR A 102 1.55 8.71 -16.72
C TYR A 102 3.01 8.69 -17.19
N MET A 103 3.96 8.69 -16.25
CA MET A 103 5.38 8.55 -16.59
C MET A 103 5.67 7.23 -17.31
N CYS A 104 5.05 6.12 -16.89
CA CYS A 104 5.25 4.82 -17.55
C CYS A 104 4.63 4.79 -18.95
N ASP A 105 3.45 5.40 -19.11
CA ASP A 105 2.76 5.54 -20.39
C ASP A 105 3.58 6.40 -21.38
N GLU A 106 4.16 7.51 -20.91
CA GLU A 106 5.03 8.38 -21.73
C GLU A 106 6.33 7.69 -22.16
N LEU A 107 6.89 6.84 -21.30
CA LEU A 107 8.11 6.09 -21.59
C LEU A 107 7.86 4.82 -22.40
N ASP A 108 6.60 4.49 -22.68
CA ASP A 108 6.15 3.22 -23.29
C ASP A 108 6.77 2.01 -22.56
N GLY A 109 6.88 2.08 -21.23
CA GLY A 109 7.59 1.07 -20.46
C GLY A 109 7.73 1.35 -18.97
N ILE A 110 8.09 0.29 -18.23
CA ILE A 110 8.27 0.34 -16.77
C ILE A 110 9.76 0.52 -16.46
N VAL A 111 10.07 1.52 -15.64
CA VAL A 111 11.45 1.81 -15.24
C VAL A 111 11.88 0.86 -14.13
N TYR A 112 12.81 -0.05 -14.46
CA TYR A 112 13.49 -0.90 -13.49
C TYR A 112 14.93 -0.44 -13.25
N LYS A 113 15.42 -0.69 -12.03
CA LYS A 113 16.84 -0.55 -11.72
C LYS A 113 17.65 -1.59 -12.49
N LYS A 114 18.82 -1.21 -13.04
CA LYS A 114 19.70 -2.12 -13.82
C LYS A 114 19.97 -3.47 -13.13
N SER A 115 20.19 -3.45 -11.82
CA SER A 115 20.42 -4.68 -11.03
C SER A 115 19.24 -5.65 -11.04
N GLN A 116 18.00 -5.17 -11.19
CA GLN A 116 16.81 -6.03 -11.30
C GLN A 116 16.74 -6.68 -12.69
N LEU A 117 17.09 -5.92 -13.74
CA LEU A 117 17.15 -6.45 -15.11
C LEU A 117 18.21 -7.54 -15.25
N GLU A 118 19.40 -7.33 -14.69
CA GLU A 118 20.47 -8.34 -14.66
C GLU A 118 20.02 -9.63 -13.96
N HIS A 119 19.25 -9.51 -12.88
CA HIS A 119 18.71 -10.65 -12.16
C HIS A 119 17.64 -11.40 -12.98
N LEU A 120 16.72 -10.69 -13.64
CA LEU A 120 15.69 -11.29 -14.50
C LEU A 120 16.31 -12.05 -15.69
N VAL A 121 17.31 -11.46 -16.34
CA VAL A 121 18.04 -12.12 -17.43
C VAL A 121 18.69 -13.40 -16.92
N ARG A 122 19.37 -13.35 -15.77
CA ARG A 122 20.01 -14.52 -15.17
C ARG A 122 19.03 -15.66 -14.84
N PHE A 123 17.80 -15.33 -14.46
CA PHE A 123 16.75 -16.32 -14.20
C PHE A 123 16.17 -16.97 -15.46
N THR A 124 16.19 -16.25 -16.59
CA THR A 124 15.60 -16.71 -17.86
C THR A 124 16.58 -17.55 -18.70
N SER A 125 17.89 -17.46 -18.43
CA SER A 125 18.94 -18.22 -19.13
C SER A 125 19.13 -19.67 -18.64
N LEU A 126 18.13 -20.24 -17.94
CA LEU A 126 18.07 -21.63 -17.48
C LEU A 126 16.95 -22.37 -18.22
#